data_AF-A0A9P8A7W5-F1
#
_entry.id   AF-A0A9P8A7W5-F1
#
_cell.length_a   1.000
_cell.length_b   1.000
_cell.length_c   1.000
_cell.angle_alpha   90.00
_cell.angle_beta   90.00
_cell.angle_gamma   90.00
#
_symmetry.space_group_name_H-M   'P 1'
#
loop_
_entity.id
_entity.type
_entity.pdbx_description
1 polymer ?
#
loop_
_entity_poly.entity_id
_entity_poly.type
_entity_poly.pdbx_seq_one_letter_code
_entity_poly.pdbx_strand_id
1 'polypeptide(L)'
;MATPIAPPAAFGLVSGTAYASTSPEALEEILDHLDLGSLEQENFRLERAIQQLVQSNKEIAEFIEQERQEQEQEQEQARASGKESQSPGFKPDPEFVQAIEENKEVIAKYERVCAQLMKAISKKRGEERMDEQLEEDVVEECTVAQCGDRGGEQEGDQDGVFL
;
A
#
# COMPACT_ATOMS: atom_id res chain seq x y z
N MET A 1 -11.13 34.26 -0.67
CA MET A 1 -11.62 33.24 0.29
C MET A 1 -11.31 31.88 -0.32
N ALA A 2 -10.22 31.25 0.08
CA ALA A 2 -9.87 29.91 -0.37
C ALA A 2 -10.59 28.90 0.52
N THR A 3 -11.48 28.10 -0.06
CA THR A 3 -12.05 26.93 0.61
C THR A 3 -10.93 25.92 0.83
N PRO A 4 -10.67 25.47 2.08
CA PRO A 4 -9.77 24.35 2.29
C PRO A 4 -10.40 23.14 1.62
N ILE A 5 -9.71 22.56 0.63
CA ILE A 5 -10.06 21.26 0.07
C ILE A 5 -9.65 20.23 1.11
N ALA A 6 -10.39 20.18 2.22
CA ALA A 6 -10.34 19.03 3.11
C ALA A 6 -11.00 17.87 2.34
N PRO A 7 -10.32 16.73 2.18
CA PRO A 7 -10.97 15.54 1.61
C PRO A 7 -12.22 15.22 2.44
N PRO A 8 -13.33 14.80 1.80
CA PRO A 8 -14.62 14.66 2.47
C PRO A 8 -14.52 13.69 3.64
N ALA A 9 -14.94 14.16 4.82
CA ALA A 9 -14.93 13.47 6.12
C ALA A 9 -15.81 12.19 6.20
N ALA A 10 -16.31 11.68 5.08
CA ALA A 10 -17.17 10.49 5.00
C ALA A 10 -16.40 9.17 4.76
N PHE A 11 -15.06 9.19 4.71
CA PHE A 11 -14.22 8.00 4.51
C PHE A 11 -13.77 7.32 5.83
N GLY A 12 -14.45 7.61 6.94
CA GLY A 12 -13.95 7.43 8.30
C GLY A 12 -13.98 6.03 8.92
N LEU A 13 -14.09 4.92 8.18
CA LEU A 13 -14.05 3.59 8.81
C LEU A 13 -13.18 2.52 8.12
N VAL A 14 -12.76 2.70 6.86
CA VAL A 14 -11.89 1.71 6.16
C VAL A 14 -11.03 2.39 5.10
N SER A 15 -10.23 3.37 5.52
CA SER A 15 -9.25 4.05 4.65
C SER A 15 -7.91 4.04 5.36
N GLY A 16 -6.83 3.76 4.64
CA GLY A 16 -5.47 3.64 5.15
C GLY A 16 -4.94 4.88 5.85
N THR A 17 -5.66 6.00 5.72
CA THR A 17 -5.47 7.21 6.52
C THR A 17 -5.79 7.01 8.01
N ALA A 18 -6.71 6.10 8.35
CA ALA A 18 -7.06 5.73 9.73
C ALA A 18 -5.96 4.88 10.41
N TYR A 19 -5.28 4.03 9.64
CA TYR A 19 -4.21 3.17 10.14
C TYR A 19 -2.94 3.93 10.53
N ALA A 20 -2.71 5.11 9.93
CA ALA A 20 -1.56 5.95 10.23
C ALA A 20 -1.51 6.46 11.69
N SER A 21 -2.64 6.41 12.41
CA SER A 21 -2.77 6.84 13.81
C SER A 21 -2.76 5.69 14.81
N THR A 22 -2.76 4.44 14.33
CA THR A 22 -2.86 3.24 15.17
C THR A 22 -1.47 2.77 15.60
N SER A 23 -1.32 2.14 16.78
CA SER A 23 -0.04 1.54 17.15
C SER A 23 0.32 0.41 16.18
N PRO A 24 1.61 0.16 15.92
CA PRO A 24 2.03 -0.90 15.00
C PRO A 24 1.43 -2.28 15.32
N GLU A 25 1.28 -2.59 16.60
CA GLU A 25 0.73 -3.86 17.10
C GLU A 25 -0.78 -3.96 16.83
N ALA A 26 -1.56 -2.92 17.15
CA ALA A 26 -3.00 -2.91 16.88
C ALA A 26 -3.29 -2.86 15.37
N LEU A 27 -2.41 -2.27 14.57
CA LEU A 27 -2.52 -2.32 13.11
C LEU A 27 -2.34 -3.74 12.59
N GLU A 28 -1.32 -4.48 13.06
CA GLU A 28 -1.09 -5.87 12.66
C GLU A 28 -2.30 -6.77 12.98
N GLU A 29 -2.92 -6.62 14.16
CA GLU A 29 -4.15 -7.33 14.53
C GLU A 29 -5.31 -7.03 13.59
N ILE A 30 -5.51 -5.76 13.20
CA ILE A 30 -6.56 -5.38 12.26
C ILE A 30 -6.30 -6.00 10.88
N LEU A 31 -5.05 -5.97 10.41
CA LEU A 31 -4.69 -6.49 9.09
C LEU A 31 -4.84 -8.01 8.99
N ASP A 32 -4.59 -8.75 10.07
CA ASP A 32 -4.77 -10.21 10.10
C ASP A 32 -6.24 -10.62 9.87
N HIS A 33 -7.21 -9.76 10.22
CA HIS A 33 -8.63 -10.03 10.07
C HIS A 33 -9.23 -9.63 8.71
N LEU A 34 -8.49 -8.90 7.87
CA LEU A 34 -8.96 -8.50 6.54
C LEU A 34 -8.74 -9.61 5.51
N ASP A 35 -9.59 -9.68 4.50
CA ASP A 35 -9.38 -10.57 3.35
C ASP A 35 -8.26 -10.05 2.43
N LEU A 36 -7.68 -10.94 1.62
CA LEU A 36 -6.58 -10.59 0.72
C LEU A 36 -6.94 -9.45 -0.24
N GLY A 37 -8.16 -9.46 -0.80
CA GLY A 37 -8.63 -8.42 -1.72
C GLY A 37 -8.70 -7.05 -1.05
N SER A 38 -9.20 -6.99 0.19
CA SER A 38 -9.21 -5.75 0.99
C SER A 38 -7.81 -5.24 1.30
N LEU A 39 -6.87 -6.13 1.63
CA LEU A 39 -5.48 -5.74 1.91
C LEU A 39 -4.80 -5.16 0.66
N GLU A 40 -4.96 -5.82 -0.49
CA GLU A 40 -4.39 -5.36 -1.78
C GLU A 40 -5.02 -4.04 -2.24
N GLN A 41 -6.34 -3.91 -2.09
CA GLN A 41 -7.03 -2.67 -2.42
C GLN A 41 -6.52 -1.51 -1.56
N GLU A 42 -6.32 -1.73 -0.26
CA GLU A 42 -5.87 -0.67 0.63
C GLU A 42 -4.39 -0.32 0.42
N ASN A 43 -3.56 -1.32 0.14
CA ASN A 43 -2.16 -1.10 -0.26
C ASN A 43 -2.08 -0.20 -1.51
N PHE A 44 -2.84 -0.53 -2.56
CA PHE A 44 -2.89 0.27 -3.79
C PHE A 44 -3.38 1.71 -3.55
N ARG A 45 -4.37 1.89 -2.67
CA ARG A 45 -4.86 3.23 -2.30
C ARG A 45 -3.80 4.06 -1.62
N LEU A 46 -3.08 3.47 -0.66
CA LEU A 46 -2.00 4.16 0.06
C LEU A 46 -0.82 4.49 -0.85
N GLU A 47 -0.41 3.57 -1.73
CA GLU A 47 0.63 3.83 -2.73
C GLU A 47 0.27 5.01 -3.62
N ARG A 48 -0.98 5.07 -4.09
CA ARG A 48 -1.48 6.21 -4.87
C ARG A 48 -1.47 7.51 -4.07
N ALA A 49 -1.85 7.47 -2.79
CA ALA A 49 -1.81 8.65 -1.92
C ALA A 49 -0.37 9.16 -1.70
N ILE A 50 0.59 8.25 -1.50
CA ILE A 50 2.02 8.58 -1.41
C ILE A 50 2.48 9.26 -2.70
N GLN A 51 2.16 8.69 -3.87
CA GLN A 51 2.53 9.28 -5.15
C GLN A 51 1.98 10.70 -5.33
N GLN A 52 0.74 10.95 -4.90
CA GLN A 52 0.14 12.29 -4.93
C GLN A 52 0.86 13.28 -4.01
N LEU A 53 1.24 12.86 -2.80
CA LEU A 53 2.00 13.71 -1.87
C LEU A 53 3.42 14.00 -2.38
N VAL A 54 4.08 13.00 -2.98
CA VAL A 54 5.39 13.19 -3.61
C VAL A 54 5.31 14.16 -4.78
N GLN A 55 4.28 14.04 -5.61
CA GLN A 55 4.05 14.96 -6.71
C GLN A 55 3.75 16.39 -6.21
N SER A 56 2.94 16.53 -5.15
CA SER A 56 2.69 17.82 -4.51
C SER A 56 3.98 18.45 -3.96
N ASN A 57 4.84 17.67 -3.30
CA ASN A 57 6.14 18.16 -2.82
C ASN A 57 7.05 18.63 -3.96
N LYS A 58 7.01 17.94 -5.10
CA LYS A 58 7.75 18.34 -6.30
C LYS A 58 7.23 19.67 -6.85
N GLU A 59 5.92 19.84 -6.95
CA GLU A 59 5.30 21.09 -7.42
C GLU A 59 5.63 22.29 -6.51
N ILE A 60 5.59 22.09 -5.19
CA ILE A 60 5.98 23.13 -4.22
C ILE A 60 7.47 23.47 -4.37
N ALA A 61 8.34 22.47 -4.52
CA ALA A 61 9.76 22.69 -4.70
C ALA A 61 10.08 23.42 -6.02
N GLU A 62 9.39 23.09 -7.11
CA GLU A 62 9.49 23.78 -8.39
C GLU A 62 9.02 25.25 -8.28
N PHE A 63 7.96 25.51 -7.53
CA PHE A 63 7.48 26.87 -7.27
C PHE A 63 8.52 27.69 -6.48
N ILE A 64 9.07 27.15 -5.39
CA ILE A 64 10.13 27.79 -4.61
C ILE A 64 11.35 28.12 -5.49
N GLU A 65 11.72 27.19 -6.38
CA GLU A 65 12.83 27.36 -7.30
C GLU A 65 12.57 28.49 -8.32
N GLN A 66 11.36 28.58 -8.85
CA GLN A 66 10.95 29.66 -9.76
C GLN A 66 11.01 31.02 -9.05
N GLU A 67 10.45 31.14 -7.84
CA GLU A 67 10.52 32.38 -7.05
C GLU A 67 11.96 32.77 -6.75
N ARG A 68 12.84 31.80 -6.48
CA ARG A 68 14.27 32.05 -6.27
C ARG A 68 14.91 32.65 -7.52
N GLN A 69 14.66 32.06 -8.69
CA GLN A 69 15.21 32.53 -9.95
C GLN A 69 14.68 33.92 -10.32
N GLU A 70 13.41 34.20 -10.06
CA GLU A 70 12.82 35.54 -10.26
C GLU A 70 13.48 36.59 -9.36
N GLN A 71 13.66 36.31 -8.07
CA GLN A 71 14.35 37.22 -7.14
C GLN A 71 15.83 37.41 -7.49
N GLU A 72 16.53 36.34 -7.92
CA GLU A 72 17.92 36.43 -8.38
C GLU A 72 18.03 37.34 -9.62
N GLN A 73 17.12 37.20 -10.60
CA GLN A 73 17.08 38.06 -11.78
C GLN A 73 16.76 39.52 -11.44
N GLU A 74 15.80 39.78 -10.55
CA GLU A 74 15.50 41.13 -10.07
C GLU A 74 16.70 41.77 -9.36
N GLN A 75 17.41 40.99 -8.54
CA GLN A 75 18.60 41.44 -7.83
C GLN A 75 19.76 41.72 -8.79
N GLU A 76 19.96 40.88 -9.82
CA GLU A 76 20.94 41.12 -10.88
C GLU A 76 20.63 42.39 -11.68
N GLN A 77 19.37 42.64 -12.04
CA GLN A 77 18.96 43.86 -12.72
C GLN A 77 19.16 45.10 -11.83
N ALA A 78 18.87 45.02 -10.53
CA ALA A 78 19.10 46.10 -9.57
C ALA A 78 20.60 46.42 -9.43
N ARG A 79 21.46 45.39 -9.38
CA ARG A 79 22.92 45.55 -9.38
C ARG A 79 23.45 46.15 -10.67
N ALA A 80 22.98 45.67 -11.83
CA ALA A 80 23.38 46.18 -13.14
C ALA A 80 22.98 47.65 -13.36
N SER A 81 21.91 48.09 -12.70
CA SER A 81 21.44 49.49 -12.72
C SER A 81 22.04 50.38 -11.63
N GLY A 82 23.01 49.88 -10.86
CA GLY A 82 23.77 50.66 -9.87
C GLY A 82 22.99 51.05 -8.61
N LYS A 83 21.83 50.44 -8.37
CA LYS A 83 21.10 50.59 -7.11
C LYS A 83 21.72 49.67 -6.07
N GLU A 84 22.04 50.20 -4.88
CA GLU A 84 22.53 49.38 -3.76
C GLU A 84 21.45 48.35 -3.38
N SER A 85 21.68 47.09 -3.73
CA SER A 85 20.78 45.98 -3.41
C SER A 85 20.93 45.62 -1.93
N GLN A 86 20.12 46.23 -1.05
CA GLN A 86 19.98 45.84 0.36
C GLN A 86 18.85 44.82 0.58
N SER A 87 18.60 43.91 -0.37
CA SER A 87 17.62 42.84 -0.09
C SER A 87 18.29 41.68 0.67
N PRO A 88 17.67 41.19 1.76
CA PRO A 88 18.12 39.96 2.40
C PRO A 88 18.02 38.82 1.37
N GLY A 89 18.99 37.90 1.37
CA GLY A 89 18.99 36.78 0.41
C GLY A 89 17.67 36.01 0.39
N PHE A 90 17.37 35.36 -0.74
CA PHE A 90 16.12 34.62 -0.96
C PHE A 90 15.77 33.78 0.27
N LYS A 91 14.56 33.98 0.78
CA LYS A 91 13.96 33.15 1.82
C LYS A 91 12.69 32.56 1.25
N PRO A 92 12.59 31.23 1.09
CA PRO A 92 11.35 30.62 0.68
C PRO A 92 10.25 30.94 1.69
N ASP A 93 9.01 31.00 1.23
CA ASP A 93 7.88 31.16 2.13
C ASP A 93 7.92 30.03 3.19
N PRO A 94 7.94 30.37 4.50
CA PRO A 94 7.90 29.37 5.55
C PRO A 94 6.70 28.43 5.44
N GLU A 95 5.57 28.87 4.86
CA GLU A 95 4.38 28.02 4.66
C GLU A 95 4.66 26.87 3.68
N PHE A 96 5.41 27.13 2.59
CA PHE A 96 5.77 26.08 1.63
C PHE A 96 6.78 25.09 2.19
N VAL A 97 7.75 25.58 2.97
CA VAL A 97 8.72 24.71 3.65
C VAL A 97 8.01 23.81 4.66
N GLN A 98 7.13 24.38 5.47
CA GLN A 98 6.33 23.63 6.43
C GLN A 98 5.42 22.60 5.74
N ALA A 99 4.76 22.96 4.63
CA ALA A 99 3.93 22.02 3.88
C ALA A 99 4.72 20.80 3.36
N ILE A 100 5.95 21.01 2.89
CA ILE A 100 6.84 19.91 2.48
C ILE A 100 7.21 19.02 3.69
N GLU A 101 7.50 19.60 4.85
CA GLU A 101 7.82 18.86 6.07
C GLU A 101 6.63 18.03 6.56
N GLU A 102 5.44 18.62 6.63
CA GLU A 102 4.20 17.92 6.99
C GLU A 102 3.90 16.76 6.03
N ASN A 103 4.03 17.00 4.72
CA ASN A 103 3.86 15.95 3.73
C ASN A 103 4.89 14.82 3.89
N LYS A 104 6.15 15.12 4.20
CA LYS A 104 7.17 14.09 4.47
C LYS A 104 6.81 13.23 5.68
N GLU A 105 6.29 13.82 6.75
CA GLU A 105 5.83 13.07 7.92
C GLU A 105 4.66 12.15 7.57
N VAL A 106 3.71 12.61 6.77
CA VAL A 106 2.56 11.82 6.32
C VAL A 106 3.01 10.68 5.41
N ILE A 107 3.92 10.95 4.45
CA ILE A 107 4.50 9.93 3.57
C ILE A 107 5.17 8.83 4.41
N ALA A 108 6.02 9.20 5.37
CA ALA A 108 6.72 8.23 6.23
C ALA A 108 5.74 7.34 7.03
N LYS A 109 4.60 7.91 7.46
CA LYS A 109 3.54 7.13 8.12
C LYS A 109 2.88 6.16 7.14
N TYR A 110 2.54 6.60 5.93
CA TYR A 110 1.91 5.75 4.92
C TYR A 110 2.84 4.65 4.43
N GLU A 111 4.12 4.93 4.21
CA GLU A 111 5.12 3.92 3.83
C GLU A 111 5.23 2.81 4.88
N ARG A 112 5.19 3.16 6.17
CA ARG A 112 5.17 2.18 7.26
C ARG A 112 3.93 1.29 7.19
N VAL A 113 2.76 1.87 6.96
CA VAL A 113 1.50 1.11 6.82
C VAL A 113 1.55 0.22 5.59
N CYS A 114 2.07 0.70 4.46
CA CYS A 114 2.28 -0.11 3.25
C CYS A 114 3.18 -1.31 3.52
N ALA A 115 4.27 -1.15 4.28
CA ALA A 115 5.15 -2.25 4.64
C ALA A 115 4.43 -3.33 5.46
N GLN A 116 3.57 -2.92 6.40
CA GLN A 116 2.77 -3.87 7.20
C GLN A 116 1.68 -4.55 6.37
N LEU A 117 1.01 -3.81 5.46
CA LEU A 117 0.08 -4.38 4.49
C LEU A 117 0.76 -5.42 3.61
N MET A 118 1.95 -5.13 3.09
CA MET A 118 2.71 -6.09 2.27
C MET A 118 3.11 -7.34 3.06
N LYS A 119 3.44 -7.20 4.34
CA LYS A 119 3.71 -8.34 5.22
C LYS A 119 2.46 -9.21 5.40
N ALA A 120 1.30 -8.60 5.66
CA ALA A 120 0.02 -9.30 5.82
C ALA A 120 -0.44 -9.99 4.52
N ILE A 121 -0.33 -9.31 3.37
CA ILE A 121 -0.60 -9.87 2.03
C ILE A 121 0.29 -11.08 1.79
N SER A 122 1.59 -10.99 2.09
CA SER A 122 2.54 -12.08 1.89
C SER A 122 2.22 -13.28 2.77
N LYS A 123 1.81 -13.05 4.02
CA LYS A 123 1.37 -14.10 4.96
C LYS A 123 0.13 -14.82 4.43
N LYS A 124 -0.92 -14.08 4.05
CA LYS A 124 -2.18 -14.68 3.56
C LYS A 124 -2.03 -15.44 2.25
N ARG A 125 -1.25 -14.90 1.30
CA ARG A 125 -0.91 -15.65 0.06
C ARG A 125 -0.09 -16.92 0.34
N GLY A 126 0.61 -16.98 1.45
CA GLY A 126 1.32 -18.19 1.90
C GLY A 126 0.39 -19.21 2.57
N GLU A 127 -0.59 -18.74 3.33
CA GLU A 127 -1.64 -19.55 3.98
C GLU A 127 -2.58 -20.17 2.93
N GLU A 128 -3.07 -19.39 1.96
CA GLU A 128 -3.91 -19.89 0.84
C GLU A 128 -3.24 -21.02 0.07
N ARG A 129 -1.92 -20.94 -0.16
CA ARG A 129 -1.15 -22.01 -0.83
C ARG A 129 -1.01 -23.28 0.00
N MET A 130 -1.05 -23.20 1.33
CA MET A 130 -1.03 -24.39 2.18
C MET A 130 -2.42 -25.01 2.29
N ASP A 131 -3.47 -24.19 2.34
CA ASP A 131 -4.85 -24.68 2.36
C ASP A 131 -5.21 -25.39 1.04
N GLU A 132 -4.78 -24.86 -0.12
CA GLU A 132 -4.92 -25.54 -1.42
C GLU A 132 -4.19 -26.89 -1.48
N GLN A 133 -3.00 -27.00 -0.89
CA GLN A 133 -2.24 -28.27 -0.85
C GLN A 133 -2.87 -29.29 0.11
N LEU A 134 -3.42 -28.85 1.25
CA LEU A 134 -4.12 -29.72 2.18
C LEU A 134 -5.43 -30.25 1.59
N GLU A 135 -6.14 -29.46 0.78
CA GLU A 135 -7.32 -29.95 0.06
C GLU A 135 -6.96 -30.98 -1.02
N GLU A 136 -5.85 -30.80 -1.76
CA GLU A 136 -5.38 -31.79 -2.74
C GLU A 136 -4.92 -33.10 -2.08
N ASP A 137 -4.13 -33.03 -0.99
CA ASP A 137 -3.64 -34.21 -0.27
C ASP A 137 -4.77 -35.04 0.38
N VAL A 138 -5.83 -34.39 0.88
CA VAL A 138 -6.98 -35.08 1.50
C VAL A 138 -7.86 -35.80 0.46
N VAL A 139 -7.91 -35.30 -0.78
CA VAL A 139 -8.63 -35.98 -1.86
C VAL A 139 -7.87 -37.20 -2.37
N GLU A 140 -6.53 -37.18 -2.35
CA GLU A 140 -5.71 -38.31 -2.79
C GLU A 140 -5.73 -39.49 -1.79
N GLU A 141 -5.74 -39.24 -0.47
CA GLU A 141 -5.78 -40.31 0.54
C GLU A 141 -7.15 -41.02 0.65
N CYS A 142 -8.25 -40.38 0.23
CA CYS A 142 -9.58 -41.02 0.22
C CYS A 142 -9.82 -42.01 -0.93
N THR A 143 -8.97 -42.04 -1.96
CA THR A 143 -9.17 -42.94 -3.13
C THR A 143 -8.39 -44.24 -3.06
N VAL A 144 -7.45 -44.40 -2.10
CA VAL A 144 -6.59 -45.60 -2.00
C VAL A 144 -7.07 -46.59 -0.92
N ALA A 145 -8.03 -46.21 -0.06
CA ALA A 145 -8.51 -47.05 1.04
C ALA A 145 -9.74 -47.95 0.72
N GLN A 146 -9.98 -48.30 -0.55
CA GLN A 146 -10.92 -49.38 -0.93
C GLN A 146 -10.36 -50.25 -2.06
N CYS A 147 -9.38 -51.08 -1.75
CA CYS A 147 -9.15 -52.37 -2.43
C CYS A 147 -8.16 -53.20 -1.61
N GLY A 148 -8.64 -53.79 -0.51
CA GLY A 148 -7.80 -54.57 0.40
C GLY A 148 -8.59 -55.57 1.24
N ASP A 149 -9.12 -56.59 0.57
CA ASP A 149 -9.30 -57.96 1.04
C ASP A 149 -10.16 -58.23 2.31
N ARG A 150 -11.32 -58.88 2.12
CA ARG A 150 -11.62 -60.21 2.72
C ARG A 150 -13.05 -60.70 2.43
N GLY A 151 -13.12 -61.86 1.79
CA GLY A 151 -13.89 -63.00 2.35
C GLY A 151 -15.09 -63.51 1.54
N GLY A 152 -14.94 -64.71 0.98
CA GLY A 152 -15.96 -65.76 1.11
C GLY A 152 -16.60 -66.30 -0.16
N GLU A 153 -16.33 -67.59 -0.42
CA GLU A 153 -17.19 -68.58 -1.10
C GLU A 153 -17.20 -68.59 -2.64
N GLN A 154 -16.31 -69.43 -3.17
CA GLN A 154 -16.33 -69.95 -4.53
C GLN A 154 -17.17 -71.24 -4.52
N GLU A 155 -18.47 -71.13 -4.80
CA GLU A 155 -19.25 -72.24 -5.37
C GLU A 155 -19.22 -72.11 -6.89
N GLY A 156 -18.83 -73.19 -7.56
CA GLY A 156 -18.84 -73.25 -9.02
C GLY A 156 -20.26 -73.38 -9.55
N ASP A 157 -20.52 -72.71 -10.68
CA ASP A 157 -20.93 -73.41 -11.91
C ASP A 157 -20.88 -72.47 -13.11
N GLN A 158 -20.22 -72.98 -14.16
CA GLN A 158 -20.47 -72.84 -15.60
C GLN A 158 -20.45 -71.49 -16.36
N ASP A 159 -19.60 -71.56 -17.39
CA ASP A 159 -19.79 -71.15 -18.80
C ASP A 159 -19.69 -69.68 -19.22
N GLY A 160 -18.77 -69.45 -20.17
CA GLY A 160 -18.84 -68.31 -21.10
C GLY A 160 -17.50 -67.76 -21.59
N VAL A 161 -16.73 -68.55 -22.35
CA VAL A 161 -15.67 -68.03 -23.24
C VAL A 161 -16.30 -67.15 -24.32
N PHE A 162 -15.72 -66.00 -24.65
CA PHE A 162 -15.49 -65.60 -26.05
C PHE A 162 -14.38 -64.54 -26.16
N LEU A 163 -13.54 -64.74 -27.19
CA LEU A 163 -12.33 -64.01 -27.60
C LEU A 163 -12.62 -62.62 -28.15
#